data_AF-A0A1E7F9A1-F1
#
_entry.id   AF-A0A1E7F9A1-F1
#
_cell.length_a   1.000
_cell.length_b   1.000
_cell.length_c   1.000
_cell.angle_alpha   90.00
_cell.angle_beta   90.00
_cell.angle_gamma   90.00
#
_symmetry.space_group_name_H-M   'P 1'
#
loop_
_entity.id
_entity.type
_entity.pdbx_description
1 polymer ?
#
loop_
_entity_poly.entity_id
_entity_poly.type
_entity_poly.pdbx_seq_one_letter_code
_entity_poly.pdbx_strand_id
1 'polypeptide(L)'
;IHAANAGDARVVLSHEGEAFRMTHDHRTDDPEEVKRIEESGGFIFKGRVLGVLAVTRSLGDHCMKEYVIASPYTSKKTITITPDDANNKASFIIVGCDGLWDVIQDQEAVDFVLKRITEKELVAKYLVEEALKRGSTDNITVSVAFL
;
A
#
# COMPACT_ATOMS: atom_id res chain seq x y z
N ILE A 1 7.74 -4.91 13.43
CA ILE A 1 6.52 -4.69 12.62
C ILE A 1 6.36 -5.87 11.67
N HIS A 2 5.14 -6.42 11.60
CA HIS A 2 4.76 -7.46 10.65
C HIS A 2 3.71 -6.88 9.71
N ALA A 3 3.81 -7.18 8.42
CA ALA A 3 2.81 -6.78 7.43
C ALA A 3 2.38 -8.01 6.61
N ALA A 4 1.11 -8.03 6.22
CA ALA A 4 0.53 -9.01 5.32
C ALA A 4 -0.40 -8.28 4.35
N ASN A 5 -0.25 -8.52 3.05
CA ASN A 5 -1.06 -7.89 2.01
C ASN A 5 -1.57 -8.90 0.98
N ALA A 6 -2.86 -8.84 0.66
CA ALA A 6 -3.51 -9.59 -0.40
C ALA A 6 -4.42 -8.64 -1.18
N GLY A 7 -3.88 -8.06 -2.24
CA GLY A 7 -4.48 -6.96 -2.99
C GLY A 7 -3.43 -5.91 -3.34
N ASP A 8 -3.90 -4.71 -3.66
CA ASP A 8 -3.12 -3.55 -4.12
C ASP A 8 -3.16 -2.36 -3.14
N ALA A 9 -3.73 -2.56 -1.95
CA ALA A 9 -3.43 -1.71 -0.81
C ALA A 9 -1.95 -1.86 -0.41
N ARG A 10 -1.40 -0.81 0.20
CA ARG A 10 0.04 -0.75 0.54
C ARG A 10 0.27 -0.24 1.95
N VAL A 11 1.28 -0.82 2.60
CA VAL A 11 1.81 -0.41 3.89
C VAL A 11 3.24 0.11 3.70
N VAL A 12 3.49 1.34 4.14
CA VAL A 12 4.80 1.99 4.13
C VAL A 12 5.20 2.35 5.55
N LEU A 13 6.39 1.96 5.96
CA LEU A 13 7.01 2.31 7.24
C LEU A 13 7.96 3.49 7.02
N SER A 14 7.78 4.57 7.77
CA SER A 14 8.81 5.58 7.99
C SER A 14 9.72 5.13 9.14
N HIS A 15 11.02 5.15 8.94
CA HIS A 15 12.00 5.01 10.01
C HIS A 15 13.25 5.83 9.66
N GLU A 16 13.72 6.64 10.62
CA GLU A 16 14.87 7.56 10.41
C GLU A 16 14.71 8.55 9.25
N GLY A 17 13.47 8.83 8.83
CA GLY A 17 13.16 9.73 7.70
C GLY A 17 13.00 9.02 6.36
N GLU A 18 13.26 7.72 6.29
CA GLU A 18 13.24 6.94 5.06
C GLU A 18 11.97 6.08 4.96
N ALA A 19 11.43 5.96 3.74
CA ALA A 19 10.31 5.09 3.43
C ALA A 19 10.75 3.66 3.14
N PHE A 20 10.19 2.73 3.89
CA PHE A 20 10.32 1.30 3.68
C PHE A 20 8.97 0.72 3.31
N ARG A 21 8.79 0.33 2.04
CA ARG A 21 7.61 -0.41 1.62
C ARG A 21 7.58 -1.78 2.29
N MET A 22 6.56 -2.02 3.11
CA MET A 22 6.41 -3.26 3.88
C MET A 22 5.62 -4.33 3.10
N THR A 23 4.93 -3.96 2.03
CA THR A 23 4.05 -4.86 1.27
C THR A 23 4.40 -4.87 -0.21
N HIS A 24 3.99 -5.94 -0.89
CA HIS A 24 4.02 -6.02 -2.34
C HIS A 24 2.60 -5.86 -2.88
N ASP A 25 2.42 -5.05 -3.91
CA ASP A 25 1.10 -4.77 -4.48
C ASP A 25 0.80 -5.81 -5.54
N HIS A 26 -0.32 -6.52 -5.40
CA HIS A 26 -0.70 -7.63 -6.27
C HIS A 26 -1.61 -7.13 -7.40
N ARG A 27 -0.98 -6.58 -8.44
CA ARG A 27 -1.63 -5.96 -9.59
C ARG A 27 -1.42 -6.76 -10.86
N THR A 28 -2.24 -6.48 -11.88
CA THR A 28 -2.19 -7.19 -13.18
C THR A 28 -1.03 -6.77 -14.09
N ASP A 29 -0.25 -5.78 -13.70
CA ASP A 29 0.97 -5.33 -14.36
C ASP A 29 2.25 -5.84 -13.66
N ASP A 30 2.11 -6.58 -12.55
CA ASP A 30 3.22 -7.26 -11.89
C ASP A 30 3.59 -8.56 -12.65
N PRO A 31 4.82 -8.67 -13.21
CA PRO A 31 5.24 -9.83 -13.98
C PRO A 31 5.15 -11.16 -13.22
N GLU A 32 5.38 -11.18 -11.90
CA GLU A 32 5.30 -12.41 -11.11
C GLU A 32 3.86 -12.89 -10.97
N GLU A 33 2.92 -11.96 -10.75
CA GLU A 33 1.49 -12.27 -10.66
C GLU A 33 0.89 -12.64 -12.03
N VAL A 34 1.29 -11.96 -13.10
CA VAL A 34 0.89 -12.31 -14.47
C VAL A 34 1.29 -13.75 -14.77
N LYS A 35 2.56 -14.09 -14.54
CA LYS A 35 3.08 -15.43 -14.75
C LYS A 35 2.32 -16.48 -13.94
N ARG A 36 2.08 -16.22 -12.65
CA ARG A 36 1.31 -17.13 -11.77
C ARG A 36 -0.09 -17.40 -12.32
N ILE A 37 -0.77 -16.37 -12.82
CA ILE A 37 -2.12 -16.49 -13.40
C ILE A 37 -2.09 -17.31 -14.69
N GLU A 38 -1.12 -17.06 -15.57
CA GLU A 38 -0.95 -17.81 -16.83
C GLU A 38 -0.62 -19.29 -16.57
N GLU A 39 0.25 -19.59 -15.60
CA GLU A 39 0.56 -20.96 -15.16
C GLU A 39 -0.67 -21.69 -14.59
N SER A 40 -1.65 -20.95 -14.09
CA SER A 40 -2.93 -21.49 -13.61
C SER A 40 -3.98 -21.60 -14.74
N GLY A 41 -3.63 -21.30 -15.99
CA GLY A 41 -4.54 -21.34 -17.14
C GLY A 41 -5.39 -20.09 -17.34
N GLY A 42 -5.13 -19.02 -16.57
CA GLY A 42 -5.78 -17.72 -16.72
C GLY A 42 -5.04 -16.80 -17.69
N PHE A 43 -5.56 -15.59 -17.87
CA PHE A 43 -4.90 -14.54 -18.66
C PHE A 43 -5.29 -13.15 -18.16
N ILE A 44 -4.50 -12.15 -18.52
CA ILE A 44 -4.82 -10.74 -18.29
C ILE A 44 -5.40 -10.13 -19.56
N PHE A 45 -6.57 -9.50 -19.45
CA PHE A 45 -7.22 -8.78 -20.53
C PHE A 45 -7.59 -7.37 -20.08
N LYS A 46 -7.02 -6.36 -20.74
CA LYS A 46 -7.22 -4.93 -20.43
C LYS A 46 -7.02 -4.60 -18.93
N GLY A 47 -5.92 -5.10 -18.36
CA GLY A 47 -5.57 -4.86 -16.95
C GLY A 47 -6.48 -5.59 -15.96
N ARG A 48 -7.10 -6.71 -16.38
CA ARG A 48 -8.00 -7.50 -15.52
C ARG A 48 -7.80 -8.99 -15.73
N VAL A 49 -7.80 -9.75 -14.63
CA VAL A 49 -7.79 -11.22 -14.62
C VAL A 49 -9.07 -11.73 -15.29
N LEU A 50 -8.91 -12.46 -16.39
CA LEU A 50 -10.00 -12.90 -17.28
C LEU A 50 -10.93 -11.77 -17.76
N GLY A 51 -10.47 -10.52 -17.74
CA GLY A 51 -11.30 -9.36 -18.06
C GLY A 51 -12.24 -8.91 -16.93
N VAL A 52 -12.18 -9.52 -15.74
CA VAL A 52 -13.12 -9.27 -14.62
C VAL A 52 -12.49 -8.42 -13.52
N LEU A 53 -11.47 -8.92 -12.82
CA LEU A 53 -10.90 -8.31 -11.62
C LEU A 53 -9.58 -7.59 -11.90
N ALA A 54 -9.39 -6.38 -11.38
CA ALA A 54 -8.16 -5.58 -11.56
C ALA A 54 -7.05 -5.92 -10.55
N VAL A 55 -7.33 -6.83 -9.61
CA VAL A 55 -6.37 -7.34 -8.62
C VAL A 55 -6.10 -8.83 -8.88
N THR A 56 -4.90 -9.26 -8.53
CA THR A 56 -4.46 -10.64 -8.71
C THR A 56 -4.53 -11.46 -7.42
N ARG A 57 -4.69 -10.80 -6.27
CA ARG A 57 -4.97 -11.44 -4.98
C ARG A 57 -6.06 -10.67 -4.23
N SER A 58 -6.92 -11.39 -3.53
CA SER A 58 -8.00 -10.78 -2.74
C SER A 58 -8.53 -11.75 -1.68
N LEU A 59 -9.21 -11.21 -0.67
CA LEU A 59 -10.12 -11.99 0.17
C LEU A 59 -11.49 -12.02 -0.51
N GLY A 60 -12.22 -13.15 -0.45
CA GLY A 60 -13.51 -13.29 -1.17
C GLY A 60 -13.34 -13.79 -2.59
N ASP A 61 -14.06 -13.25 -3.57
CA ASP A 61 -13.98 -13.64 -5.01
C ASP A 61 -13.96 -15.15 -5.26
N HIS A 62 -14.85 -15.90 -4.58
CA HIS A 62 -14.84 -17.36 -4.57
C HIS A 62 -14.87 -18.00 -5.96
N CYS A 63 -15.59 -17.39 -6.90
CA CYS A 63 -15.70 -17.84 -8.29
C CYS A 63 -14.39 -17.69 -9.09
N MET A 64 -13.42 -16.93 -8.59
CA MET A 64 -12.16 -16.62 -9.27
C MET A 64 -10.94 -17.20 -8.53
N LYS A 65 -11.10 -18.02 -7.48
CA LYS A 65 -10.00 -18.45 -6.61
C LYS A 65 -8.92 -19.32 -7.25
N GLU A 66 -9.19 -19.87 -8.43
CA GLU A 66 -8.16 -20.51 -9.25
C GLU A 66 -7.09 -19.51 -9.71
N TYR A 67 -7.47 -18.24 -9.93
CA TYR A 67 -6.59 -17.19 -10.44
C TYR A 67 -6.32 -16.09 -9.40
N VAL A 68 -7.33 -15.68 -8.63
CA VAL A 68 -7.27 -14.59 -7.65
C VAL A 68 -7.20 -15.16 -6.24
N ILE A 69 -6.00 -15.53 -5.81
CA ILE A 69 -5.77 -16.24 -4.55
C ILE A 69 -5.85 -15.32 -3.32
N ALA A 70 -6.07 -15.90 -2.15
CA ALA A 70 -6.07 -15.18 -0.87
C ALA A 70 -4.71 -15.22 -0.13
N SER A 71 -3.67 -15.80 -0.74
CA SER A 71 -2.36 -15.95 -0.11
C SER A 71 -1.65 -14.60 -0.03
N PRO A 72 -1.38 -14.04 1.17
CA PRO A 72 -0.78 -12.73 1.27
C PRO A 72 0.73 -12.78 1.02
N TYR A 73 1.28 -11.69 0.50
CA TYR A 73 2.68 -11.37 0.74
C TYR A 73 2.86 -11.00 2.20
N THR A 74 3.87 -11.54 2.87
CA THR A 74 4.16 -11.22 4.28
C THR A 74 5.60 -10.74 4.44
N SER A 75 5.80 -9.78 5.33
CA SER A 75 7.14 -9.26 5.64
C SER A 75 7.27 -8.92 7.11
N LYS A 76 8.53 -8.78 7.54
CA LYS A 76 8.90 -8.36 8.90
C LYS A 76 10.05 -7.38 8.84
N LYS A 77 9.92 -6.28 9.57
CA LYS A 77 11.02 -5.35 9.86
C LYS A 77 11.12 -5.10 11.35
N THR A 78 12.32 -5.25 11.89
CA THR A 78 12.65 -4.83 13.26
C THR A 78 13.26 -3.43 13.17
N ILE A 79 12.76 -2.51 14.00
CA ILE A 79 13.29 -1.16 14.15
C ILE A 79 13.55 -0.89 15.62
N THR A 80 14.45 0.05 15.91
CA THR A 80 14.69 0.55 17.26
C THR A 80 14.07 1.93 17.37
N ILE A 81 13.09 2.09 18.26
CA ILE A 81 12.45 3.39 18.49
C ILE A 81 13.32 4.16 19.47
N THR A 82 13.80 5.32 19.07
CA THR A 82 14.61 6.19 19.94
C THR A 82 13.81 7.44 20.33
N PRO A 83 14.05 8.03 21.51
CA PRO A 83 13.42 9.29 21.89
C PRO A 83 13.74 10.47 20.95
N ASP A 84 14.85 10.39 20.19
CA ASP A 84 15.32 11.41 19.24
C ASP A 84 14.56 11.40 17.90
N ASP A 85 13.59 10.50 17.72
CA ASP A 85 12.67 10.42 16.59
C ASP A 85 11.79 11.70 16.44
N ALA A 86 11.89 12.65 17.36
CA ALA A 86 11.20 13.94 17.34
C ALA A 86 11.70 14.92 16.25
N ASN A 87 12.89 14.74 15.68
CA ASN A 87 13.49 15.66 14.69
C ASN A 87 13.40 15.12 13.25
N ASN A 88 12.21 15.19 12.62
CA ASN A 88 11.97 14.71 11.24
C ASN A 88 12.41 13.25 10.99
N LYS A 89 12.47 12.44 12.04
CA LYS A 89 12.87 11.02 11.98
C LYS A 89 11.84 10.10 12.61
N ALA A 90 10.61 10.60 12.77
CA ALA A 90 9.55 9.91 13.46
C ALA A 90 9.28 8.55 12.81
N SER A 91 9.24 7.51 13.64
CA SER A 91 8.84 6.18 13.21
C SER A 91 7.31 6.10 13.17
N PHE A 92 6.74 5.81 12.01
CA PHE A 92 5.29 5.66 11.83
C PHE A 92 4.98 4.77 10.62
N ILE A 93 3.75 4.26 10.57
CA ILE A 93 3.27 3.44 9.46
C ILE A 93 2.14 4.18 8.75
N ILE A 94 2.19 4.21 7.43
CA ILE A 94 1.10 4.65 6.55
C ILE A 94 0.48 3.40 5.93
N VAL A 95 -0.82 3.24 6.08
CA VAL A 95 -1.63 2.23 5.37
C VAL A 95 -2.59 2.98 4.47
N GLY A 96 -2.65 2.62 3.19
CA GLY A 96 -3.60 3.23 2.26
C GLY A 96 -4.04 2.26 1.16
N CYS A 97 -5.19 2.54 0.55
CA CYS A 97 -5.60 1.91 -0.70
C CYS A 97 -4.91 2.55 -1.91
N ASP A 98 -5.07 1.93 -3.08
CA ASP A 98 -4.62 2.40 -4.39
C ASP A 98 -5.05 3.85 -4.70
N GLY A 99 -6.24 4.28 -4.26
CA GLY A 99 -6.67 5.68 -4.37
C GLY A 99 -5.70 6.71 -3.78
N LEU A 100 -4.86 6.35 -2.81
CA LEU A 100 -3.71 7.15 -2.35
C LEU A 100 -2.47 6.87 -3.22
N TRP A 101 -2.11 5.59 -3.35
CA TRP A 101 -0.81 5.15 -3.85
C TRP A 101 -0.62 5.26 -5.36
N ASP A 102 -1.70 5.46 -6.11
CA ASP A 102 -1.67 5.73 -7.55
C ASP A 102 -1.24 7.17 -7.87
N VAL A 103 -1.30 8.09 -6.89
CA VAL A 103 -0.99 9.51 -7.08
C VAL A 103 0.09 10.07 -6.14
N ILE A 104 0.49 9.31 -5.12
CA ILE A 104 1.56 9.69 -4.17
C ILE A 104 2.56 8.54 -4.03
N GLN A 105 3.85 8.85 -4.17
CA GLN A 105 4.93 7.87 -4.00
C GLN A 105 5.27 7.64 -2.51
N ASP A 106 5.91 6.51 -2.20
CA ASP A 106 6.19 6.09 -0.82
C ASP A 106 6.97 7.14 -0.01
N GLN A 107 8.11 7.60 -0.53
CA GLN A 107 8.94 8.61 0.14
C GLN A 107 8.22 9.95 0.24
N GLU A 108 7.45 10.31 -0.78
CA GLU A 108 6.69 11.55 -0.78
C GLU A 108 5.61 11.56 0.32
N ALA A 109 4.93 10.43 0.54
CA ALA A 109 3.97 10.29 1.62
C ALA A 109 4.66 10.37 3.00
N VAL A 110 5.84 9.77 3.16
CA VAL A 110 6.63 9.86 4.40
C VAL A 110 7.06 11.31 4.66
N ASP A 111 7.63 11.99 3.68
CA ASP A 111 8.03 13.39 3.79
C ASP A 111 6.83 14.29 4.11
N PHE A 112 5.67 14.01 3.52
CA PHE A 112 4.44 14.74 3.76
C PHE A 112 4.00 14.65 5.23
N VAL A 113 4.09 13.45 5.82
CA VAL A 113 3.75 13.21 7.23
C VAL A 113 4.79 13.85 8.15
N LEU A 114 6.09 13.71 7.84
CA LEU A 114 7.18 14.28 8.65
C LEU A 114 7.08 15.81 8.75
N LYS A 115 6.74 16.49 7.64
CA LYS A 115 6.51 17.94 7.62
C LYS A 115 5.33 18.39 8.50
N ARG A 116 4.47 17.48 8.94
CA ARG A 116 3.25 17.73 9.72
C ARG A 116 3.20 16.91 11.01
N ILE A 117 4.36 16.57 11.56
CA ILE A 117 4.48 15.71 12.74
C ILE A 117 3.80 16.29 14.00
N THR A 118 3.55 17.59 14.02
CA THR A 118 2.83 18.30 15.09
C THR A 118 1.30 18.18 14.97
N GLU A 119 0.78 17.74 13.83
CA GLU A 119 -0.66 17.63 13.51
C GLU A 119 -1.05 16.15 13.29
N LYS A 120 -0.60 15.27 14.19
CA LYS A 120 -0.71 13.80 14.04
C LYS A 120 -2.14 13.33 13.78
N GLU A 121 -3.12 13.95 14.42
CA GLU A 121 -4.53 13.60 14.34
C GLU A 121 -5.17 13.96 12.99
N LEU A 122 -4.57 14.90 12.25
CA LEU A 122 -5.10 15.40 10.97
C LEU A 122 -4.30 14.90 9.76
N VAL A 123 -3.10 14.37 9.96
CA VAL A 123 -2.19 14.06 8.85
C VAL A 123 -2.76 13.04 7.86
N ALA A 124 -3.52 12.04 8.34
CA ALA A 124 -4.19 11.07 7.47
C ALA A 124 -5.25 11.74 6.59
N LYS A 125 -6.03 12.68 7.16
CA LYS A 125 -7.00 13.48 6.41
C LYS A 125 -6.30 14.34 5.35
N TYR A 126 -5.17 14.95 5.68
CA TYR A 126 -4.41 15.75 4.74
C TYR A 126 -3.83 14.92 3.59
N LEU A 127 -3.41 13.67 3.82
CA LEU A 127 -3.01 12.75 2.75
C LEU A 127 -4.18 12.45 1.80
N VAL A 128 -5.40 12.25 2.33
CA VAL A 128 -6.61 12.08 1.51
C VAL A 128 -6.86 13.33 0.65
N GLU A 129 -6.82 14.52 1.24
CA GLU A 129 -7.01 15.78 0.52
C GLU A 129 -5.93 16.01 -0.55
N GLU A 130 -4.68 15.62 -0.27
CA GLU A 130 -3.58 15.71 -1.23
C GLU A 130 -3.79 14.77 -2.42
N ALA A 131 -4.20 13.53 -2.17
CA ALA A 131 -4.53 12.58 -3.24
C ALA A 131 -5.69 13.08 -4.13
N LEU A 132 -6.73 13.67 -3.53
CA LEU A 132 -7.82 14.32 -4.27
C LEU A 132 -7.32 15.49 -5.13
N LYS A 133 -6.46 16.36 -4.58
CA LYS A 133 -5.88 17.49 -5.33
C LYS A 133 -5.05 17.04 -6.53
N ARG A 134 -4.43 15.86 -6.44
CA ARG A 134 -3.67 15.25 -7.54
C ARG A 134 -4.53 14.52 -8.57
N GLY A 135 -5.85 14.55 -8.40
CA GLY A 135 -6.80 13.99 -9.35
C GLY A 135 -7.06 12.50 -9.16
N SER A 136 -6.83 11.95 -7.96
CA SER A 136 -7.36 10.62 -7.63
C SER A 136 -8.88 10.62 -7.80
N THR A 137 -9.40 9.63 -8.52
CA THR A 137 -10.83 9.48 -8.83
C THR A 137 -11.46 8.27 -8.14
N ASP A 138 -10.69 7.57 -7.32
CA ASP A 138 -11.15 6.39 -6.58
C ASP A 138 -11.55 6.75 -5.14
N ASN A 139 -12.04 5.76 -4.40
CA ASN A 139 -12.17 5.82 -2.95
C ASN A 139 -10.78 5.88 -2.32
N ILE A 140 -10.62 6.76 -1.34
CA ILE A 140 -9.33 7.01 -0.68
C ILE A 140 -9.50 6.77 0.80
N THR A 141 -8.79 5.76 1.31
CA THR A 141 -8.72 5.45 2.74
C THR A 141 -7.26 5.46 3.14
N VAL A 142 -6.95 6.19 4.22
CA VAL A 142 -5.59 6.32 4.76
C VAL A 142 -5.63 6.20 6.28
N SER A 143 -4.70 5.44 6.84
CA SER A 143 -4.45 5.35 8.28
C SER A 143 -2.96 5.61 8.54
N VAL A 144 -2.65 6.44 9.53
CA VAL A 144 -1.27 6.71 9.97
C VAL A 144 -1.14 6.35 11.45
N ALA A 145 -0.19 5.48 11.78
CA ALA A 145 0.06 5.03 13.14
C ALA A 145 1.50 5.38 13.55
N PHE A 146 1.63 6.30 14.51
CA PHE A 146 2.92 6.68 15.10
C PHE A 146 3.36 5.63 16.12
N LEU A 147 4.65 5.28 16.12
CA LEU A 147 5.24 4.21 16.91
C LEU A 147 5.92 4.72 18.18
#